data_AF-A0A402D187-F1
#
_entry.id   AF-A0A402D187-F1
#
_cell.length_a   1.000
_cell.length_b   1.000
_cell.length_c   1.000
_cell.angle_alpha   90.00
_cell.angle_beta   90.00
_cell.angle_gamma   90.00
#
_symmetry.space_group_name_H-M   'P 1'
#
loop_
_entity.id
_entity.type
_entity.pdbx_description
1 polymer ?
#
loop_
_entity_poly.entity_id
_entity_poly.type
_entity_poly.pdbx_seq_one_letter_code
_entity_poly.pdbx_strand_id
1 'polypeptide(L)'
;MPELYTIGYEGSAQPDLFQTLLYNDVQTLLDIRELPQSRKPGLSKTALGLAAKDYGMQYAHIRALGTPRDIRYQRKIDHDAEAFRRGYLEHLATQDEAMRDLVERAQQERCCLMCYEADARECHRWFVAERAVEMSGGAITVAHLEITPVLTPPPPRPAA
;
A
#
# COMPACT_ATOMS: atom_id res chain seq x y z
N MET A 1 -2.40 -19.10 3.93
CA MET A 1 -1.22 -18.61 3.17
C MET A 1 -0.98 -17.17 3.63
N PRO A 2 0.27 -16.69 3.70
CA PRO A 2 0.49 -15.28 3.98
C PRO A 2 -0.20 -14.41 2.91
N GLU A 3 -1.01 -13.45 3.36
CA GLU A 3 -1.79 -12.56 2.51
C GLU A 3 -1.17 -11.16 2.49
N LEU A 4 -0.85 -10.69 1.28
CA LEU A 4 -0.45 -9.31 1.01
C LEU A 4 -1.67 -8.56 0.49
N TYR A 5 -2.12 -7.58 1.26
CA TYR A 5 -3.25 -6.75 0.86
C TYR A 5 -2.80 -5.54 0.05
N THR A 6 -3.71 -4.99 -0.75
CA THR A 6 -3.56 -3.67 -1.37
C THR A 6 -4.74 -2.79 -0.98
N ILE A 7 -4.51 -1.50 -0.74
CA ILE A 7 -5.57 -0.54 -0.36
C ILE A 7 -5.28 0.86 -0.92
N GLY A 8 -6.34 1.58 -1.25
CA GLY A 8 -6.30 2.96 -1.74
C GLY A 8 -7.19 3.87 -0.92
N TYR A 9 -6.70 5.05 -0.56
CA TYR A 9 -7.45 5.97 0.30
C TYR A 9 -8.19 7.09 -0.46
N GLU A 10 -8.17 7.08 -1.79
CA GLU A 10 -9.00 7.97 -2.62
C GLU A 10 -10.47 7.85 -2.23
N GLY A 11 -11.18 8.98 -2.16
CA GLY A 11 -12.56 9.00 -1.64
C GLY A 11 -12.74 8.78 -0.12
N SER A 12 -11.81 8.11 0.58
CA SER A 12 -11.99 7.70 1.99
C SER A 12 -11.43 8.65 3.06
N ALA A 13 -11.92 8.53 4.30
CA ALA A 13 -11.34 9.18 5.47
C ALA A 13 -10.31 8.26 6.18
N GLN A 14 -9.44 8.86 6.99
CA GLN A 14 -8.44 8.10 7.77
C GLN A 14 -9.07 7.03 8.70
N PRO A 15 -10.18 7.30 9.43
CA PRO A 15 -10.78 6.29 10.29
C PRO A 15 -11.28 5.08 9.50
N ASP A 16 -11.94 5.29 8.35
CA ASP A 16 -12.44 4.20 7.51
C ASP A 16 -11.29 3.32 7.02
N LEU A 17 -10.17 3.94 6.60
CA LEU A 17 -8.95 3.21 6.22
C LEU A 17 -8.51 2.27 7.34
N PHE A 18 -8.28 2.77 8.55
CA PHE A 18 -7.77 1.95 9.65
C PHE A 18 -8.78 0.91 10.14
N GLN A 19 -10.08 1.21 10.09
CA GLN A 19 -11.12 0.22 10.39
C GLN A 19 -11.07 -0.93 9.39
N THR A 20 -11.01 -0.67 8.09
CA THR A 20 -10.87 -1.70 7.05
C THR A 20 -9.62 -2.55 7.28
N LEU A 21 -8.48 -1.93 7.60
CA LEU A 21 -7.23 -2.64 7.90
C LEU A 21 -7.38 -3.55 9.14
N LEU A 22 -8.04 -3.06 10.20
CA LEU A 22 -8.25 -3.80 11.44
C LEU A 22 -9.19 -4.99 11.24
N TYR A 23 -10.26 -4.81 10.44
CA TYR A 23 -11.18 -5.90 10.08
C TYR A 23 -10.50 -7.07 9.35
N ASN A 24 -9.47 -6.76 8.56
CA ASN A 24 -8.71 -7.76 7.80
C ASN A 24 -7.45 -8.23 8.55
N ASP A 25 -7.33 -7.91 9.85
CA ASP A 25 -6.20 -8.28 10.70
C ASP A 25 -4.83 -7.88 10.11
N VAL A 26 -4.79 -6.76 9.38
CA VAL A 26 -3.54 -6.22 8.81
C VAL A 26 -2.63 -5.77 9.92
N GLN A 27 -1.46 -6.37 10.07
CA GLN A 27 -0.50 -6.02 11.13
C GLN A 27 0.33 -4.79 10.76
N THR A 28 0.61 -4.63 9.47
CA THR A 28 1.50 -3.59 8.95
C THR A 28 0.90 -2.87 7.75
N LEU A 29 0.83 -1.53 7.85
CA LEU A 29 0.56 -0.64 6.73
C LEU A 29 1.87 -0.22 6.06
N LEU A 30 2.04 -0.61 4.80
CA LEU A 30 3.18 -0.29 3.95
C LEU A 30 2.82 0.86 3.01
N ASP A 31 3.27 2.06 3.34
CA ASP A 31 3.13 3.23 2.49
C ASP A 31 4.18 3.17 1.38
N ILE A 32 3.75 2.96 0.15
CA ILE A 32 4.63 2.90 -1.03
C ILE A 32 4.51 4.15 -1.89
N ARG A 33 4.11 5.30 -1.32
CA ARG A 33 4.15 6.58 -2.04
C ARG A 33 5.59 7.06 -2.11
N GLU A 34 6.02 7.56 -3.27
CA GLU A 34 7.34 8.23 -3.38
C GLU A 34 7.42 9.42 -2.40
N LEU A 35 6.36 10.22 -2.35
CA LEU A 35 6.17 11.33 -1.42
C LEU A 35 4.91 11.06 -0.58
N PRO A 36 5.04 10.71 0.70
CA PRO A 36 3.90 10.34 1.55
C PRO A 36 3.20 11.59 2.13
N GLN A 37 2.86 12.52 1.23
CA GLN A 37 2.13 13.75 1.52
C GLN A 37 0.68 13.57 1.04
N SER A 38 -0.27 14.10 1.79
CA SER A 38 -1.69 14.08 1.42
C SER A 38 -2.33 15.40 1.81
N ARG A 39 -3.26 15.87 0.98
CA ARG A 39 -4.16 16.99 1.30
C ARG A 39 -5.37 16.53 2.11
N LYS A 40 -5.62 15.22 2.17
CA LYS A 40 -6.72 14.65 2.95
C LYS A 40 -6.31 14.60 4.43
N PRO A 41 -7.14 15.07 5.37
CA PRO A 41 -6.84 15.04 6.79
C PRO A 41 -6.44 13.64 7.28
N GLY A 42 -5.39 13.56 8.10
CA GLY A 42 -4.92 12.28 8.67
C GLY A 42 -4.09 11.37 7.74
N LEU A 43 -4.01 11.67 6.44
CA LEU A 43 -3.40 10.74 5.47
C LEU A 43 -1.97 11.12 5.04
N SER A 44 -1.31 12.01 5.79
CA SER A 44 0.12 12.31 5.66
C SER A 44 0.96 11.32 6.49
N LYS A 45 2.24 11.14 6.15
CA LYS A 45 3.16 10.20 6.83
C LYS A 45 3.07 10.22 8.35
N THR A 46 3.22 11.40 8.97
CA THR A 46 3.22 11.53 10.43
C THR A 46 1.88 11.12 11.03
N ALA A 47 0.77 11.57 10.44
CA ALA A 47 -0.55 11.25 10.94
C ALA A 47 -0.91 9.76 10.77
N LEU A 48 -0.50 9.14 9.66
CA LEU A 48 -0.62 7.70 9.44
C LEU A 48 0.18 6.90 10.45
N GLY A 49 1.42 7.30 10.73
CA GLY A 49 2.25 6.62 11.73
C GLY A 49 1.66 6.68 13.14
N LEU A 50 1.11 7.85 13.53
CA LEU A 50 0.42 8.00 14.82
C LEU A 50 -0.85 7.16 14.88
N ALA A 51 -1.71 7.23 13.87
CA ALA A 51 -2.93 6.44 13.83
C ALA A 51 -2.63 4.93 13.80
N ALA A 52 -1.66 4.46 13.01
CA ALA A 52 -1.26 3.06 13.01
C ALA A 52 -0.90 2.58 14.41
N LYS A 53 -0.12 3.38 15.15
CA LYS A 53 0.21 3.08 16.55
C LYS A 53 -1.05 3.01 17.44
N ASP A 54 -1.97 3.96 17.31
CA ASP A 54 -3.23 3.98 18.09
C ASP A 54 -4.12 2.76 17.79
N TYR A 55 -4.07 2.24 16.56
CA TYR A 55 -4.77 1.01 16.14
C TYR A 55 -3.97 -0.29 16.41
N GLY A 56 -2.80 -0.20 17.05
CA GLY A 56 -1.95 -1.36 17.34
C GLY A 56 -1.37 -2.00 16.07
N MET A 57 -1.05 -1.18 15.06
CA MET A 57 -0.45 -1.58 13.79
C MET A 57 0.93 -0.93 13.62
N GLN A 58 1.77 -1.57 12.82
CA GLN A 58 3.02 -0.98 12.36
C GLN A 58 2.78 -0.14 11.11
N TYR A 59 3.55 0.93 10.96
CA TYR A 59 3.61 1.75 9.75
C TYR A 59 5.04 1.77 9.24
N ALA A 60 5.23 1.45 7.96
CA ALA A 60 6.52 1.61 7.29
C ALA A 60 6.34 2.31 5.94
N HIS A 61 7.30 3.16 5.61
CA HIS A 61 7.32 3.90 4.34
C HIS A 61 8.44 3.36 3.46
N ILE A 62 8.08 2.75 2.32
CA ILE A 62 9.02 2.16 1.37
C ILE A 62 9.09 3.05 0.13
N ARG A 63 9.86 4.13 0.23
CA ARG A 63 10.00 5.13 -0.85
C ARG A 63 10.44 4.54 -2.18
N ALA A 64 11.32 3.54 -2.14
CA ALA A 64 11.86 2.83 -3.31
C ALA A 64 10.77 2.25 -4.21
N LEU A 65 9.67 1.79 -3.62
CA LEU A 65 8.52 1.18 -4.31
C LEU A 65 7.45 2.21 -4.70
N GLY A 66 7.77 3.50 -4.66
CA GLY A 66 6.88 4.55 -5.12
C GLY A 66 7.16 4.97 -6.55
N THR A 67 6.14 5.52 -7.21
CA THR A 67 6.27 6.07 -8.56
C THR A 67 7.16 7.32 -8.58
N PRO A 68 8.29 7.29 -9.31
CA PRO A 68 9.14 8.46 -9.53
C PRO A 68 8.36 9.63 -10.15
N ARG A 69 8.80 10.86 -9.85
CA ARG A 69 8.12 12.09 -10.28
C ARG A 69 7.89 12.19 -11.79
N ASP A 70 8.88 11.83 -12.60
CA ASP A 70 8.84 11.86 -14.06
C ASP A 70 7.79 10.89 -14.63
N ILE A 71 7.79 9.64 -14.17
CA ILE A 71 6.78 8.62 -14.56
C ILE A 71 5.38 9.06 -14.12
N ARG A 72 5.25 9.57 -12.89
CA ARG A 72 3.97 10.09 -12.37
C ARG A 72 3.45 11.29 -13.18
N TYR A 73 4.34 12.15 -13.65
CA TYR A 73 3.97 13.34 -14.41
C TYR A 73 3.55 12.99 -15.84
N GLN A 74 4.23 12.03 -16.49
CA GLN A 74 3.83 11.49 -17.80
C GLN A 74 2.40 10.93 -17.77
N ARG A 75 2.04 10.10 -16.78
CA ARG A 75 0.65 9.61 -16.62
C ARG A 75 -0.37 10.74 -16.55
N LYS A 76 -0.02 11.85 -15.88
CA LYS A 76 -0.92 12.99 -15.68
C LYS A 76 -1.10 13.82 -16.95
N ILE A 77 -0.08 13.93 -17.79
CA ILE A 77 -0.14 14.73 -19.03
C ILE A 77 -0.71 13.91 -20.16
N ASP A 78 -0.13 12.73 -20.39
CA ASP A 78 -0.34 11.98 -21.63
C ASP A 78 -1.57 11.08 -21.53
N HIS A 79 -2.10 10.87 -20.32
CA HIS A 79 -3.15 9.90 -20.02
C HIS A 79 -2.85 8.49 -20.55
N ASP A 80 -1.56 8.20 -20.81
CA ASP A 80 -1.08 6.97 -21.40
C ASP A 80 -0.74 5.96 -20.31
N ALA A 81 -1.67 5.01 -20.11
CA ALA A 81 -1.52 3.93 -19.15
C ALA A 81 -0.38 2.97 -19.50
N GLU A 82 -0.08 2.77 -20.78
CA GLU A 82 0.98 1.86 -21.23
C GLU A 82 2.37 2.47 -21.03
N ALA A 83 2.52 3.76 -21.32
CA ALA A 83 3.75 4.48 -21.00
C ALA A 83 4.05 4.47 -19.50
N PHE A 84 3.03 4.71 -18.67
CA PHE A 84 3.13 4.61 -17.22
C PHE A 84 3.55 3.21 -16.78
N ARG A 85 2.88 2.16 -17.28
CA ARG A 85 3.18 0.77 -16.97
C ARG A 85 4.62 0.43 -17.30
N ARG A 86 5.08 0.75 -18.52
CA ARG A 86 6.46 0.50 -18.96
C ARG A 86 7.47 1.21 -18.05
N GLY A 87 7.32 2.52 -17.87
CA GLY A 87 8.26 3.30 -17.07
C GLY A 87 8.32 2.82 -15.62
N TYR A 88 7.16 2.48 -15.03
CA TYR A 88 7.14 1.96 -13.67
C TYR A 88 7.75 0.56 -13.54
N LEU A 89 7.53 -0.34 -14.50
CA LEU A 89 8.16 -1.67 -14.49
C LEU A 89 9.69 -1.59 -14.64
N GLU A 90 10.19 -0.67 -15.48
CA GLU A 90 11.63 -0.38 -15.60
C GLU A 90 12.21 0.15 -14.28
N HIS A 91 11.50 1.07 -13.61
CA HIS A 91 11.87 1.55 -12.28
C HIS A 91 11.88 0.39 -11.27
N LEU A 92 10.79 -0.39 -11.17
CA LEU A 92 10.63 -1.48 -10.21
C LEU A 92 11.72 -2.56 -10.36
N ALA A 93 12.15 -2.84 -11.59
CA ALA A 93 13.24 -3.79 -11.87
C ALA A 93 14.59 -3.36 -11.27
N THR A 94 14.75 -2.10 -10.85
CA THR A 94 15.95 -1.60 -10.17
C THR A 94 15.84 -1.61 -8.64
N GLN A 95 14.72 -2.10 -8.08
CA GLN A 95 14.41 -2.02 -6.64
C GLN A 95 14.46 -3.39 -5.93
N ASP A 96 15.39 -4.25 -6.33
CA ASP A 96 15.50 -5.65 -5.85
C ASP A 96 15.66 -5.79 -4.33
N GLU A 97 16.36 -4.87 -3.68
CA GLU A 97 16.51 -4.86 -2.21
C GLU A 97 15.17 -4.59 -1.53
N ALA A 98 14.49 -3.50 -1.90
CA ALA A 98 13.19 -3.14 -1.35
C ALA A 98 12.11 -4.21 -1.61
N MET A 99 12.18 -4.89 -2.77
CA MET A 99 11.28 -6.00 -3.08
C MET A 99 11.56 -7.24 -2.23
N ARG A 100 12.83 -7.57 -1.95
CA ARG A 100 13.18 -8.68 -1.06
C ARG A 100 12.70 -8.41 0.36
N ASP A 101 12.96 -7.21 0.89
CA ASP A 101 12.49 -6.80 2.21
C ASP A 101 10.95 -6.89 2.32
N LEU A 102 10.24 -6.46 1.27
CA LEU A 102 8.77 -6.58 1.21
C LEU A 102 8.33 -8.04 1.27
N VAL A 103 8.94 -8.92 0.47
CA VAL A 103 8.55 -10.34 0.38
C VAL A 103 8.85 -11.06 1.70
N GLU A 104 10.03 -10.86 2.27
CA GLU A 104 10.42 -11.43 3.56
C GLU A 104 9.43 -11.03 4.67
N ARG A 105 9.05 -9.75 4.70
CA ARG A 105 8.08 -9.26 5.67
C ARG A 105 6.69 -9.82 5.44
N ALA A 106 6.22 -9.83 4.19
CA ALA A 106 4.89 -10.33 3.83
C ALA A 106 4.76 -11.85 4.07
N GLN A 107 5.86 -12.60 4.12
CA GLN A 107 5.85 -14.01 4.53
C GLN A 107 5.70 -14.21 6.04
N GLN A 108 6.03 -13.21 6.86
CA GLN A 108 6.01 -13.29 8.32
C GLN A 108 4.73 -12.71 8.93
N GLU A 109 4.12 -11.71 8.29
CA GLU A 109 2.97 -10.99 8.82
C GLU A 109 2.02 -10.47 7.73
N ARG A 110 0.77 -10.18 8.11
CA ARG A 110 -0.23 -9.58 7.20
C ARG A 110 0.12 -8.13 6.90
N CYS A 111 0.65 -7.89 5.71
CA CYS A 111 1.01 -6.56 5.23
C CYS A 111 -0.07 -5.99 4.30
N CYS A 112 -0.20 -4.67 4.25
CA CYS A 112 -1.05 -3.98 3.28
C CYS A 112 -0.29 -2.86 2.57
N LEU A 113 -0.14 -2.97 1.24
CA LEU A 113 0.42 -1.93 0.38
C LEU A 113 -0.59 -0.81 0.17
N MET A 114 -0.19 0.42 0.48
CA MET A 114 -1.03 1.60 0.36
C MET A 114 -0.48 2.60 -0.67
N CYS A 115 -1.35 3.04 -1.59
CA CYS A 115 -1.15 4.20 -2.46
C CYS A 115 -2.37 5.15 -2.36
N TYR A 116 -2.45 6.16 -3.25
CA TYR A 116 -3.55 7.11 -3.25
C TYR A 116 -4.81 6.51 -3.91
N GLU A 117 -4.69 6.08 -5.17
CA GLU A 117 -5.78 5.67 -6.06
C GLU A 117 -6.64 4.56 -5.46
N ALA A 118 -7.97 4.63 -5.64
CA ALA A 118 -8.88 3.62 -5.08
C ALA A 118 -8.66 2.24 -5.73
N ASP A 119 -8.55 2.18 -7.06
CA ASP A 119 -8.30 0.93 -7.80
C ASP A 119 -6.80 0.62 -7.90
N ALA A 120 -6.41 -0.60 -7.48
CA ALA A 120 -5.02 -1.03 -7.55
C ALA A 120 -4.51 -1.16 -8.99
N ARG A 121 -5.38 -1.57 -9.93
CA ARG A 121 -5.06 -1.83 -11.33
C ARG A 121 -4.66 -0.59 -12.10
N GLU A 122 -5.07 0.58 -11.60
CA GLU A 122 -4.70 1.89 -12.15
C GLU A 122 -3.50 2.52 -11.43
N CYS A 123 -2.94 1.83 -10.43
CA CYS A 123 -1.86 2.33 -9.57
C CYS A 123 -0.60 1.45 -9.71
N HIS A 124 0.53 2.00 -9.31
CA HIS A 124 1.80 1.29 -9.27
C HIS A 124 1.82 0.11 -8.29
N ARG A 125 0.93 0.14 -7.28
CA ARG A 125 0.85 -0.89 -6.24
C ARG A 125 0.51 -2.28 -6.77
N TRP A 126 -0.21 -2.37 -7.89
CA TRP A 126 -0.52 -3.64 -8.54
C TRP A 126 0.75 -4.34 -9.01
N PHE A 127 1.63 -3.62 -9.71
CA PHE A 127 2.90 -4.18 -10.19
C PHE A 127 3.82 -4.62 -9.04
N VAL A 128 3.83 -3.87 -7.93
CA VAL A 128 4.57 -4.27 -6.72
C VAL A 128 4.00 -5.57 -6.14
N ALA A 129 2.67 -5.68 -6.06
CA ALA A 129 2.00 -6.86 -5.53
C ALA A 129 2.22 -8.10 -6.42
N GLU A 130 2.08 -7.96 -7.75
CA GLU A 130 2.36 -9.04 -8.70
C GLU A 130 3.81 -9.52 -8.59
N ARG A 131 4.77 -8.58 -8.56
CA ARG A 131 6.19 -8.91 -8.40
C ARG A 131 6.48 -9.64 -7.10
N ALA A 132 5.79 -9.30 -6.01
CA ALA A 132 5.93 -10.00 -4.74
C ALA A 132 5.43 -11.46 -4.82
N VAL A 133 4.30 -11.71 -5.51
CA VAL A 133 3.81 -13.09 -5.76
C VAL A 133 4.84 -13.90 -6.53
N GLU A 134 5.36 -13.34 -7.64
CA GLU A 134 6.39 -13.98 -8.46
C GLU A 134 7.64 -14.33 -7.65
N MET A 135 8.19 -13.35 -6.92
CA MET A 135 9.41 -13.54 -6.12
C MET A 135 9.23 -14.53 -4.97
N SER A 136 8.00 -14.65 -4.44
CA SER A 136 7.68 -15.62 -3.39
C SER A 136 7.46 -17.04 -3.92
N GLY A 137 7.51 -17.27 -5.24
CA GLY A 137 7.18 -18.56 -5.84
C GLY A 137 5.72 -18.98 -5.61
N GLY A 138 4.81 -18.00 -5.46
CA GLY A 138 3.40 -18.25 -5.15
C GLY A 138 3.10 -18.52 -3.67
N ALA A 139 4.07 -18.37 -2.77
CA ALA A 139 3.85 -18.50 -1.32
C ALA A 139 2.96 -17.37 -0.76
N ILE A 140 3.01 -16.20 -1.37
CA ILE A 140 2.16 -15.05 -1.04
C ILE A 140 0.97 -14.99 -2.02
N THR A 141 -0.22 -14.73 -1.49
CA THR A 141 -1.39 -14.35 -2.29
C THR A 141 -1.72 -12.87 -2.12
N VAL A 142 -2.30 -12.25 -3.15
CA VAL A 142 -2.68 -10.83 -3.13
C VAL A 142 -4.19 -10.68 -3.10
N ALA A 143 -4.69 -9.81 -2.23
CA ALA A 143 -6.09 -9.42 -2.18
C ALA A 143 -6.24 -7.88 -2.13
N HIS A 144 -7.27 -7.33 -2.77
CA HIS A 144 -7.58 -5.90 -2.70
C HIS A 144 -8.63 -5.63 -1.62
N LEU A 145 -8.42 -4.58 -0.82
CA LEU A 145 -9.34 -4.12 0.21
C LEU A 145 -10.06 -2.86 -0.27
N GLU A 146 -11.37 -2.96 -0.39
CA GLU A 146 -12.24 -1.81 -0.63
C GLU A 146 -12.54 -1.10 0.69
N ILE A 147 -12.32 0.22 0.75
CA ILE A 147 -12.65 1.00 1.93
C ILE A 147 -14.14 1.32 1.91
N THR A 148 -14.89 0.61 2.74
CA THR A 148 -16.29 0.91 3.01
C THR A 148 -16.40 1.60 4.37
N PRO A 149 -17.14 2.71 4.52
CA PRO A 149 -17.39 3.31 5.82
C PRO A 149 -18.02 2.25 6.73
N VAL A 150 -17.35 1.90 7.83
CA VAL A 150 -17.88 0.85 8.71
C VAL A 150 -18.81 1.46 9.73
N LEU A 151 -20.06 0.99 9.73
CA LEU A 151 -21.10 1.45 10.66
C LEU A 151 -20.76 1.15 12.13
N THR A 152 -19.94 0.12 12.38
CA THR A 152 -19.41 -0.23 13.70
C THR A 152 -17.93 -0.57 13.53
N PRO A 153 -16.98 0.09 14.21
CA PRO A 153 -15.56 -0.29 14.16
C PRO A 153 -15.28 -1.55 14.99
N PRO A 154 -14.26 -2.37 14.65
CA PRO A 154 -13.78 -3.40 15.56
C PRO A 154 -13.07 -2.73 16.75
N PRO A 155 -13.02 -3.37 17.93
CA PRO A 155 -12.22 -2.87 19.03
C PRO A 155 -10.74 -2.82 18.61
N PRO A 156 -9.97 -1.77 19.02
CA PRO A 156 -8.55 -1.68 18.70
C PRO A 156 -7.80 -2.91 19.24
N ARG A 157 -6.68 -3.24 18.59
CA ARG A 157 -5.83 -4.34 19.04
C ARG A 157 -5.36 -4.07 20.48
N PRO A 158 -5.41 -5.07 21.39
CA PRO A 158 -4.84 -4.91 22.72
C PRO A 158 -3.35 -4.56 22.60
N ALA A 159 -2.90 -3.61 23.42
CA ALA A 159 -1.47 -3.30 23.49
C ALA A 159 -0.69 -4.54 23.96
N ALA A 160 0.36 -4.90 23.22
CA ALA A 160 1.28 -5.97 23.58
C ALA A 160 2.10 -5.63 24.83
#